data_AF-V2GLM9-F1
#
_entry.id   AF-V2GLM9-F1
#
_cell.length_a   1.000
_cell.length_b   1.000
_cell.length_c   1.000
_cell.angle_alpha   90.00
_cell.angle_beta   90.00
_cell.angle_gamma   90.00
#
_symmetry.space_group_name_H-M   'P 1'
#
loop_
_entity.id
_entity.type
_entity.pdbx_description
1 polymer ?
#
loop_
_entity_poly.entity_id
_entity_poly.type
_entity_poly.pdbx_seq_one_letter_code
_entity_poly.pdbx_strand_id
1 'polypeptide(L)'
;MALLANGARTRQRPLHSRHRAGDTLRTAPVSATLSAFAALAMLVLPCPGPASAAPYTASTTPAPSAASAGMPSPSTPQRIALDGLTLRNAVGIAIARHPDISRANAVVTQNLSEISVAKAAWYPKIEYGVQPGYGGSFGSGGNDLGSRASVGASQLLYDFGRTRSKVLAADANLGKSQHQLADTVETVAANTADTFVELAASQAVIAAAQRQVESMNETRARIGERVRAGLSVSSDRDLAEVSTLRANAEVLKARNRFDVAATRLAELIGARPQQVADLANTSGVIERITREGGGGRDDQIDDTPSVQAARAAVDAAAANVDLAKAERYPSVSVGVSRSLSTGRANANDDTWVGLSIRGDFSLGRLAQHRIAAAQAQERAAADALENQRLRTRTALYAAQTEAEGAAARLASYRNVIELSRSSRNLYWQEYMLNKRSLTEVITRDREIFLAEEEWINAMADGIRARIKAYAAVGKFVELLRQQEGARDE
;
A
#
# COMPACT_ATOMS: atom_id res chain seq x y z
N MET A 1 34.67 57.46 -19.72
CA MET A 1 36.10 57.34 -20.06
C MET A 1 36.52 55.95 -19.63
N ALA A 2 36.56 54.99 -20.57
CA ALA A 2 37.74 54.69 -21.39
C ALA A 2 38.82 53.98 -20.53
N LEU A 3 39.37 52.82 -20.89
CA LEU A 3 39.38 52.09 -22.14
C LEU A 3 40.08 50.73 -21.86
N LEU A 4 39.59 49.65 -22.49
CA LEU A 4 40.31 48.58 -23.23
C LEU A 4 41.58 47.97 -22.61
N ALA A 5 41.77 46.65 -22.59
CA ALA A 5 41.96 45.74 -23.73
C ALA A 5 42.43 44.37 -23.15
N ASN A 6 42.47 43.22 -23.81
CA ASN A 6 41.95 42.63 -25.05
C ASN A 6 42.60 41.22 -25.13
N GLY A 7 41.99 40.28 -25.86
CA GLY A 7 42.56 38.96 -26.14
C GLY A 7 41.48 37.89 -26.31
N ALA A 8 40.54 38.04 -27.27
CA ALA A 8 40.62 37.50 -28.64
C ALA A 8 40.69 35.96 -28.67
N ARG A 9 39.55 35.26 -28.83
CA ARG A 9 38.97 34.79 -30.12
C ARG A 9 39.93 33.99 -31.00
N THR A 10 39.59 32.72 -31.23
CA THR A 10 39.80 32.06 -32.52
C THR A 10 38.62 31.14 -32.82
N ARG A 11 37.90 31.49 -33.89
CA ARG A 11 36.93 30.65 -34.60
C ARG A 11 37.71 29.58 -35.37
N GLN A 12 37.14 28.38 -35.56
CA GLN A 12 37.08 27.70 -36.87
C GLN A 12 36.25 26.39 -36.80
N ARG A 13 35.11 26.40 -37.48
CA ARG A 13 34.54 25.28 -38.26
C ARG A 13 34.75 25.66 -39.75
N PRO A 14 34.47 24.81 -40.76
CA PRO A 14 34.48 23.33 -40.88
C PRO A 14 35.31 22.90 -42.12
N LEU A 15 35.43 21.59 -42.44
CA LEU A 15 35.39 21.06 -43.84
C LEU A 15 35.68 19.54 -43.97
N HIS A 16 34.86 18.94 -44.84
CA HIS A 16 34.94 17.73 -45.66
C HIS A 16 36.20 16.82 -45.74
N SER A 17 35.96 15.51 -45.70
CA SER A 17 36.23 14.50 -46.78
C SER A 17 35.49 13.20 -46.38
N ARG A 18 34.70 12.45 -47.16
CA ARG A 18 34.66 11.96 -48.56
C ARG A 18 35.76 10.94 -48.94
N HIS A 19 35.42 9.65 -48.77
CA HIS A 19 35.58 8.52 -49.72
C HIS A 19 34.69 7.39 -49.17
N ARG A 20 33.71 6.75 -49.83
CA ARG A 20 33.35 6.40 -51.22
C ARG A 20 34.26 5.36 -51.90
N ALA A 21 33.91 4.10 -51.68
CA ALA A 21 33.71 3.00 -52.66
C ALA A 21 33.12 1.84 -51.84
N GLY A 22 32.08 1.10 -52.21
CA GLY A 22 31.55 0.73 -53.51
C GLY A 22 31.21 -0.76 -53.41
N ASP A 23 30.10 -1.17 -54.02
CA ASP A 23 29.58 -2.54 -54.18
C ASP A 23 28.66 -3.07 -53.08
N THR A 24 27.48 -3.63 -53.34
CA THR A 24 26.67 -3.76 -54.56
C THR A 24 25.27 -4.17 -54.10
N LEU A 25 24.27 -3.56 -54.73
CA LEU A 25 22.89 -4.03 -54.96
C LEU A 25 22.45 -5.34 -54.30
N ARG A 26 21.47 -5.25 -53.39
CA ARG A 26 20.38 -6.24 -53.34
C ARG A 26 19.10 -5.61 -52.78
N THR A 27 18.32 -5.05 -53.70
CA THR A 27 16.89 -4.84 -53.55
C THR A 27 16.23 -6.21 -53.42
N ALA A 28 15.62 -6.50 -52.26
CA ALA A 28 14.73 -7.63 -52.07
C ALA A 28 13.30 -7.10 -51.89
N PRO A 29 12.30 -7.72 -52.53
CA PRO A 29 11.03 -7.08 -52.82
C PRO A 29 10.08 -7.06 -51.61
N VAL A 30 9.40 -5.92 -51.44
CA VAL A 30 8.12 -5.81 -50.73
C VAL A 30 7.07 -6.45 -51.63
N SER A 31 6.91 -7.76 -51.50
CA SER A 31 5.85 -8.55 -52.14
C SER A 31 5.69 -9.83 -51.33
N ALA A 32 4.44 -10.23 -51.05
CA ALA A 32 4.05 -11.46 -50.35
C ALA A 32 4.04 -11.42 -48.82
N THR A 33 3.00 -10.79 -48.26
CA THR A 33 2.14 -11.42 -47.23
C THR A 33 0.77 -10.74 -47.27
N LEU A 34 0.05 -10.90 -48.38
CA LEU A 34 -1.36 -10.56 -48.52
C LEU A 34 -2.08 -11.74 -49.18
N SER A 35 -1.92 -12.94 -48.61
CA SER A 35 -2.53 -14.17 -49.12
C SER A 35 -2.51 -15.26 -48.05
N ALA A 36 -3.12 -14.99 -46.90
CA ALA A 36 -3.38 -16.01 -45.89
C ALA A 36 -4.54 -15.60 -44.96
N PHE A 37 -5.69 -15.22 -45.52
CA PHE A 37 -6.97 -15.20 -44.79
C PHE A 37 -8.13 -15.33 -45.79
N ALA A 38 -8.16 -16.48 -46.48
CA ALA A 38 -9.24 -16.87 -47.37
C ALA A 38 -9.34 -18.41 -47.41
N ALA A 39 -9.45 -19.06 -46.26
CA ALA A 39 -9.72 -20.50 -46.19
C ALA A 39 -10.20 -20.92 -44.79
N LEU A 40 -11.37 -20.43 -44.35
CA LEU A 40 -12.16 -21.15 -43.34
C LEU A 40 -13.63 -20.70 -43.39
N ALA A 41 -14.30 -21.02 -44.49
CA ALA A 41 -15.75 -20.89 -44.61
C ALA A 41 -16.29 -21.90 -45.63
N MET A 42 -16.13 -23.20 -45.35
CA MET A 42 -16.87 -24.26 -46.03
C MET A 42 -16.91 -25.52 -45.15
N LEU A 43 -17.92 -25.61 -44.28
CA LEU A 43 -18.61 -26.86 -44.01
C LEU A 43 -19.94 -26.55 -43.31
N VAL A 44 -21.01 -26.37 -44.08
CA VAL A 44 -22.39 -26.47 -43.58
C VAL A 44 -23.05 -27.55 -44.42
N LEU A 45 -23.23 -28.72 -43.81
CA LEU A 45 -24.01 -29.83 -44.33
C LEU A 45 -25.51 -29.48 -44.29
N PRO A 46 -26.32 -29.90 -45.28
CA PRO A 46 -27.78 -29.78 -45.21
C PRO A 46 -28.36 -30.98 -44.47
N CYS A 47 -29.19 -30.74 -43.45
CA CYS A 47 -29.99 -31.77 -42.78
C CYS A 47 -31.50 -31.51 -43.05
N PRO A 48 -32.29 -32.53 -43.43
CA PRO A 48 -33.68 -32.33 -43.88
C PRO A 48 -34.70 -32.35 -42.73
N GLY A 49 -35.73 -31.51 -42.85
CA GLY A 49 -37.16 -31.80 -42.57
C GLY A 49 -37.62 -32.16 -41.14
N PRO A 50 -38.75 -31.60 -40.66
CA PRO A 50 -39.09 -31.60 -39.23
C PRO A 50 -39.84 -32.87 -38.81
N ALA A 51 -39.40 -33.48 -37.72
CA ALA A 51 -40.20 -34.44 -36.95
C ALA A 51 -40.70 -33.76 -35.67
N SER A 52 -42.01 -33.83 -35.46
CA SER A 52 -42.72 -33.32 -34.28
C SER A 52 -42.20 -33.95 -32.98
N ALA A 53 -41.87 -33.13 -31.98
CA ALA A 53 -41.68 -33.57 -30.61
C ALA A 53 -42.53 -32.70 -29.67
N ALA A 54 -43.26 -33.40 -28.80
CA ALA A 54 -44.25 -32.94 -27.83
C ALA A 54 -43.70 -31.94 -26.79
N PRO A 55 -44.59 -31.17 -26.11
CA PRO A 55 -44.18 -30.19 -25.11
C PRO A 55 -43.50 -30.86 -23.92
N TYR A 56 -42.30 -30.40 -23.58
CA TYR A 56 -41.67 -30.74 -22.30
C TYR A 56 -42.42 -30.01 -21.19
N THR A 57 -43.12 -30.77 -20.36
CA THR A 57 -43.62 -30.32 -19.07
C THR A 57 -42.44 -30.11 -18.14
N ALA A 58 -42.40 -28.97 -17.46
CA ALA A 58 -41.43 -28.69 -16.41
C ALA A 58 -41.67 -29.64 -15.23
N SER A 59 -40.82 -30.67 -15.10
CA SER A 59 -40.74 -31.47 -13.89
C SER A 59 -39.74 -30.82 -12.92
N THR A 60 -40.28 -30.08 -11.97
CA THR A 60 -39.58 -29.65 -10.75
C THR A 60 -39.04 -30.89 -10.04
N THR A 61 -37.72 -31.09 -10.11
CA THR A 61 -37.02 -32.04 -9.25
C THR A 61 -36.29 -31.24 -8.18
N PRO A 62 -36.55 -31.45 -6.87
CA PRO A 62 -35.79 -30.79 -5.83
C PRO A 62 -34.36 -31.34 -5.86
N ALA A 63 -33.39 -30.43 -6.03
CA ALA A 63 -31.98 -30.77 -5.93
C ALA A 63 -31.67 -31.32 -4.53
N PRO A 64 -30.88 -32.41 -4.41
CA PRO A 64 -30.50 -32.96 -3.12
C PRO A 64 -29.68 -31.94 -2.33
N SER A 65 -30.00 -31.85 -1.04
CA SER A 65 -29.27 -31.09 -0.02
C SER A 65 -27.77 -31.23 -0.20
N ALA A 66 -27.14 -30.13 -0.63
CA ALA A 66 -25.70 -29.97 -0.49
C ALA A 66 -25.41 -29.93 1.01
N ALA A 67 -24.79 -31.01 1.48
CA ALA A 67 -24.15 -31.08 2.78
C ALA A 67 -23.33 -29.80 3.00
N SER A 68 -23.51 -29.22 4.19
CA SER A 68 -22.70 -28.13 4.71
C SER A 68 -21.23 -28.53 4.72
N ALA A 69 -20.52 -28.24 3.63
CA ALA A 69 -19.08 -28.14 3.64
C ALA A 69 -18.74 -27.01 4.61
N GLY A 70 -18.18 -27.38 5.76
CA GLY A 70 -17.88 -26.48 6.84
C GLY A 70 -17.17 -25.24 6.33
N MET A 71 -17.75 -24.07 6.60
CA MET A 71 -17.00 -22.84 6.60
C MET A 71 -15.76 -23.06 7.47
N PRO A 72 -14.54 -22.72 7.03
CA PRO A 72 -13.43 -22.67 7.94
C PRO A 72 -13.82 -21.71 9.06
N SER A 73 -13.95 -22.22 10.29
CA SER A 73 -14.06 -21.38 11.47
C SER A 73 -12.95 -20.32 11.41
N PRO A 74 -13.17 -19.09 11.90
CA PRO A 74 -12.09 -18.12 12.03
C PRO A 74 -10.96 -18.84 12.76
N SER A 75 -9.86 -19.05 12.04
CA SER A 75 -8.71 -19.80 12.53
C SER A 75 -8.34 -19.18 13.86
N THR A 76 -8.55 -19.92 14.96
CA THR A 76 -8.00 -19.52 16.25
C THR A 76 -6.53 -19.24 15.99
N PRO A 77 -6.01 -18.03 16.31
CA PRO A 77 -4.66 -17.65 15.95
C PRO A 77 -3.72 -18.75 16.42
N GLN A 78 -3.06 -19.41 15.46
CA GLN A 78 -2.21 -20.54 15.74
C GLN A 78 -1.10 -20.05 16.67
N ARG A 79 -1.04 -20.63 17.88
CA ARG A 79 -0.03 -20.28 18.88
C ARG A 79 1.29 -20.88 18.43
N ILE A 80 2.06 -20.14 17.65
CA ILE A 80 3.45 -20.47 17.38
C ILE A 80 4.26 -19.86 18.52
N ALA A 81 5.02 -20.69 19.25
CA ALA A 81 6.00 -20.21 20.20
C ALA A 81 7.13 -19.53 19.43
N LEU A 82 6.95 -18.24 19.17
CA LEU A 82 8.01 -17.37 18.67
C LEU A 82 8.79 -16.88 19.88
N ASP A 83 9.64 -17.75 20.43
CA ASP A 83 10.52 -17.36 21.53
C ASP A 83 11.52 -16.31 21.01
N GLY A 84 11.46 -15.10 21.58
CA GLY A 84 12.35 -14.01 21.21
C GLY A 84 12.10 -13.41 19.83
N LEU A 85 10.82 -13.26 19.41
CA LEU A 85 10.49 -12.56 18.17
C LEU A 85 11.16 -11.18 18.14
N THR A 86 12.02 -10.96 17.13
CA THR A 86 12.66 -9.67 16.91
C THR A 86 11.78 -8.78 16.05
N LEU A 87 11.94 -7.47 16.18
CA LEU A 87 11.25 -6.47 15.36
C LEU A 87 11.35 -6.79 13.86
N ARG A 88 12.56 -7.17 13.41
CA ARG A 88 12.85 -7.50 12.01
C ARG A 88 12.04 -8.70 11.53
N ASN A 89 12.01 -9.78 12.31
CA ASN A 89 11.26 -11.00 11.96
C ASN A 89 9.76 -10.73 11.95
N ALA A 90 9.26 -9.93 12.90
CA ALA A 90 7.85 -9.53 12.93
C ALA A 90 7.45 -8.76 11.66
N VAL A 91 8.25 -7.77 11.26
CA VAL A 91 8.04 -6.99 10.03
C VAL A 91 8.14 -7.87 8.79
N GLY A 92 9.13 -8.76 8.70
CA GLY A 92 9.29 -9.67 7.56
C GLY A 92 8.09 -10.61 7.38
N ILE A 93 7.59 -11.19 8.48
CA ILE A 93 6.40 -12.05 8.46
C ILE A 93 5.16 -11.25 8.04
N ALA A 94 4.98 -10.04 8.59
CA ALA A 94 3.86 -9.17 8.23
C ALA A 94 3.91 -8.82 6.73
N ILE A 95 5.05 -8.39 6.21
CA ILE A 95 5.20 -8.06 4.77
C ILE A 95 4.87 -9.27 3.88
N ALA A 96 5.30 -10.46 4.27
CA ALA A 96 5.06 -11.67 3.48
C ALA A 96 3.59 -12.12 3.48
N ARG A 97 2.80 -11.75 4.50
CA ARG A 97 1.45 -12.28 4.72
C ARG A 97 0.32 -11.25 4.55
N HIS A 98 0.59 -9.97 4.74
CA HIS A 98 -0.47 -8.98 4.93
C HIS A 98 -1.36 -8.83 3.69
N PRO A 99 -2.71 -8.97 3.81
CA PRO A 99 -3.63 -8.91 2.66
C PRO A 99 -3.56 -7.61 1.86
N ASP A 100 -3.26 -6.47 2.51
CA ASP A 100 -3.11 -5.19 1.79
C ASP A 100 -1.96 -5.18 0.79
N ILE A 101 -0.88 -5.90 1.05
CA ILE A 101 0.25 -6.01 0.12
C ILE A 101 -0.18 -6.87 -1.08
N SER A 102 -0.88 -7.98 -0.84
CA SER A 102 -1.45 -8.80 -1.91
C SER A 102 -2.45 -8.02 -2.76
N ARG A 103 -3.31 -7.20 -2.13
CA ARG A 103 -4.25 -6.30 -2.80
C ARG A 103 -3.52 -5.27 -3.67
N ALA A 104 -2.52 -4.59 -3.12
CA ALA A 104 -1.72 -3.62 -3.86
C ALA A 104 -0.98 -4.26 -5.04
N ASN A 105 -0.45 -5.47 -4.87
CA ASN A 105 0.19 -6.23 -5.96
C ASN A 105 -0.81 -6.64 -7.06
N ALA A 106 -2.04 -7.00 -6.69
CA ALA A 106 -3.10 -7.26 -7.66
C ALA A 106 -3.45 -6.00 -8.49
N VAL A 107 -3.46 -4.82 -7.87
CA VAL A 107 -3.66 -3.54 -8.57
C VAL A 107 -2.50 -3.23 -9.53
N VAL A 108 -1.25 -3.51 -9.15
CA VAL A 108 -0.10 -3.39 -10.07
C VAL A 108 -0.27 -4.32 -11.27
N THR A 109 -0.69 -5.57 -11.03
CA THR A 109 -0.93 -6.56 -12.09
C THR A 109 -2.09 -6.16 -13.01
N GLN A 110 -3.15 -5.56 -12.46
CA GLN A 110 -4.24 -4.96 -13.22
C GLN A 110 -3.71 -3.86 -14.14
N ASN A 111 -2.94 -2.90 -13.62
CA ASN A 111 -2.42 -1.79 -14.42
C ASN A 111 -1.43 -2.24 -15.49
N LEU A 112 -0.62 -3.29 -15.22
CA LEU A 112 0.19 -3.95 -16.24
C LEU A 112 -0.66 -4.50 -17.40
N SER A 113 -1.81 -5.08 -17.08
CA SER A 113 -2.75 -5.59 -18.08
C SER A 113 -3.46 -4.45 -18.83
N GLU A 114 -3.78 -3.34 -18.15
CA GLU A 114 -4.38 -2.15 -18.77
C GLU A 114 -3.47 -1.51 -19.82
N ILE A 115 -2.14 -1.55 -19.64
CA ILE A 115 -1.18 -1.16 -20.68
C ILE A 115 -1.34 -2.04 -21.92
N SER A 116 -1.50 -3.35 -21.74
CA SER A 116 -1.71 -4.29 -22.85
C SER A 116 -3.05 -4.04 -23.54
N VAL A 117 -4.11 -3.73 -22.78
CA VAL A 117 -5.42 -3.34 -23.32
C VAL A 117 -5.31 -2.02 -24.12
N ALA A 118 -4.55 -1.04 -23.63
CA ALA A 118 -4.31 0.20 -24.36
C ALA A 118 -3.50 -0.04 -25.65
N LYS A 119 -2.47 -0.91 -25.60
CA LYS A 119 -1.68 -1.31 -26.76
C LYS A 119 -2.47 -2.15 -27.76
N ALA A 120 -3.47 -2.91 -27.31
CA ALA A 120 -4.33 -3.73 -28.17
C ALA A 120 -5.06 -2.90 -29.24
N ALA A 121 -5.25 -1.60 -29.02
CA ALA A 121 -5.84 -0.70 -30.01
C ALA A 121 -4.99 -0.53 -31.30
N TRP A 122 -3.70 -0.87 -31.28
CA TRP A 122 -2.84 -0.90 -32.48
C TRP A 122 -2.98 -2.17 -33.33
N TYR A 123 -3.58 -3.22 -32.76
CA TYR A 123 -3.73 -4.51 -33.42
C TYR A 123 -5.04 -4.57 -34.21
N PRO A 124 -5.11 -5.40 -35.27
CA PRO A 124 -6.35 -5.63 -35.99
C PRO A 124 -7.40 -6.25 -35.05
N LYS A 125 -8.61 -5.72 -35.09
CA LYS A 125 -9.78 -6.24 -34.37
C LYS A 125 -10.63 -7.06 -35.33
N ILE A 126 -10.96 -8.28 -34.94
CA ILE A 126 -11.90 -9.13 -35.65
C ILE A 126 -13.24 -9.06 -34.91
N GLU A 127 -14.28 -8.69 -35.62
CA GLU A 127 -15.63 -8.57 -35.10
C GLU A 127 -16.55 -9.49 -35.91
N TYR A 128 -17.42 -10.21 -35.22
CA TYR A 128 -18.48 -10.99 -35.82
C TYR A 128 -19.79 -10.66 -35.14
N GLY A 129 -20.89 -10.72 -35.88
CA GLY A 129 -22.21 -10.42 -35.36
C GLY A 129 -23.28 -11.25 -36.06
N VAL A 130 -24.31 -11.62 -35.32
CA VAL A 130 -25.52 -12.22 -35.88
C VAL A 130 -26.70 -11.41 -35.37
N GLN A 131 -27.47 -10.89 -36.31
CA GLN A 131 -28.61 -10.03 -36.04
C GLN A 131 -29.86 -10.66 -36.65
N PRO A 132 -30.55 -11.55 -35.91
CA PRO A 132 -31.90 -11.98 -36.27
C PRO A 132 -32.84 -10.79 -36.08
N GLY A 133 -33.72 -10.54 -37.05
CA GLY A 133 -34.59 -9.37 -37.01
C GLY A 133 -35.84 -9.55 -37.85
N TYR A 134 -36.97 -9.23 -37.24
CA TYR A 134 -38.26 -9.18 -37.89
C TYR A 134 -38.58 -7.73 -38.26
N GLY A 135 -38.91 -7.47 -39.53
CA GLY A 135 -39.24 -6.12 -39.97
C GLY A 135 -39.55 -6.04 -41.45
N GLY A 136 -40.54 -5.24 -41.81
CA GLY A 136 -40.91 -4.94 -43.19
C GLY A 136 -40.12 -3.74 -43.73
N SER A 137 -39.93 -3.71 -45.05
CA SER A 137 -39.39 -2.54 -45.75
C SER A 137 -40.55 -1.60 -46.12
N PHE A 138 -40.41 -0.28 -45.96
CA PHE A 138 -41.45 0.67 -46.35
C PHE A 138 -41.81 0.49 -47.84
N GLY A 139 -43.05 0.11 -48.13
CA GLY A 139 -43.53 -0.20 -49.48
C GLY A 139 -43.57 -1.70 -49.85
N SER A 140 -43.08 -2.61 -49.01
CA SER A 140 -43.28 -4.05 -49.13
C SER A 140 -44.42 -4.48 -48.19
N GLY A 141 -45.51 -5.01 -48.73
CA GLY A 141 -46.72 -5.41 -47.98
C GLY A 141 -46.57 -6.67 -47.11
N GLY A 142 -45.35 -7.02 -46.69
CA GLY A 142 -45.05 -8.22 -45.94
C GLY A 142 -44.04 -7.98 -44.81
N ASN A 143 -44.25 -8.66 -43.68
CA ASN A 143 -43.28 -8.72 -42.60
C ASN A 143 -42.38 -9.93 -42.79
N ASP A 144 -41.11 -9.68 -43.11
CA ASP A 144 -40.13 -10.74 -43.34
C ASP A 144 -39.32 -11.03 -42.08
N LEU A 145 -39.18 -12.33 -41.76
CA LEU A 145 -38.25 -12.81 -40.76
C LEU A 145 -36.88 -12.99 -41.43
N GLY A 146 -35.96 -12.05 -41.16
CA GLY A 146 -34.62 -12.08 -41.71
C GLY A 146 -33.55 -12.35 -40.66
N SER A 147 -32.39 -12.82 -41.10
CA SER A 147 -31.18 -12.82 -40.28
C SER A 147 -30.00 -12.24 -41.08
N ARG A 148 -29.16 -11.44 -40.41
CA ARG A 148 -27.91 -10.93 -40.98
C ARG A 148 -26.75 -11.43 -40.13
N ALA A 149 -25.82 -12.15 -40.73
CA ALA A 149 -24.54 -12.50 -40.12
C ALA A 149 -23.45 -11.61 -40.73
N SER A 150 -22.56 -11.06 -39.92
CA SER A 150 -21.42 -10.27 -40.37
C SER A 150 -20.12 -10.77 -39.74
N VAL A 151 -19.04 -10.72 -40.49
CA VAL A 151 -17.69 -10.91 -40.01
C VAL A 151 -16.81 -9.83 -40.64
N GLY A 152 -15.93 -9.22 -39.87
CA GLY A 152 -15.01 -8.23 -40.38
C GLY A 152 -13.76 -8.10 -39.54
N ALA A 153 -12.72 -7.58 -40.16
CA ALA A 153 -11.49 -7.17 -39.50
C ALA A 153 -11.27 -5.68 -39.75
N SER A 154 -10.88 -4.93 -38.72
CA SER A 154 -10.47 -3.53 -38.88
C SER A 154 -9.20 -3.23 -38.12
N GLN A 155 -8.33 -2.40 -38.68
CA GLN A 155 -7.09 -1.98 -38.07
C GLN A 155 -6.96 -0.47 -38.12
N LEU A 156 -6.56 0.12 -36.99
CA LEU A 156 -6.23 1.53 -36.91
C LEU A 156 -4.93 1.80 -37.68
N LEU A 157 -4.96 2.76 -38.60
CA LEU A 157 -3.76 3.26 -39.28
C LEU A 157 -3.19 4.48 -38.56
N TYR A 158 -4.07 5.41 -38.18
CA TYR A 158 -3.66 6.66 -37.56
C TYR A 158 -4.79 7.32 -36.77
N ASP A 159 -4.50 7.82 -35.57
CA ASP A 159 -5.48 8.50 -34.71
C ASP A 159 -4.93 9.76 -34.00
N PHE A 160 -3.98 10.45 -34.64
CA PHE A 160 -3.43 11.71 -34.15
C PHE A 160 -2.88 11.65 -32.71
N GLY A 161 -2.42 10.47 -32.29
CA GLY A 161 -1.81 10.24 -30.98
C GLY A 161 -2.80 9.80 -29.89
N ARG A 162 -4.09 9.60 -30.20
CA ARG A 162 -5.09 9.19 -29.22
C ARG A 162 -4.72 7.86 -28.55
N THR A 163 -4.34 6.84 -29.31
CA THR A 163 -3.92 5.54 -28.75
C THR A 163 -2.58 5.66 -28.02
N ARG A 164 -1.65 6.49 -28.52
CA ARG A 164 -0.38 6.75 -27.84
C ARG A 164 -0.60 7.38 -26.46
N SER A 165 -1.46 8.39 -26.35
CA SER A 165 -1.79 9.05 -25.07
C SER A 165 -2.49 8.09 -24.10
N LYS A 166 -3.33 7.16 -24.58
CA LYS A 166 -3.91 6.09 -23.74
C LYS A 166 -2.83 5.18 -23.16
N VAL A 167 -1.85 4.78 -23.98
CA VAL A 167 -0.72 3.96 -23.50
C VAL A 167 0.10 4.73 -22.48
N LEU A 168 0.41 6.00 -22.72
CA LEU A 168 1.16 6.84 -21.77
C LEU A 168 0.40 7.03 -20.44
N ALA A 169 -0.91 7.23 -20.48
CA ALA A 169 -1.72 7.33 -19.28
C ALA A 169 -1.74 5.99 -18.49
N ALA A 170 -1.83 4.86 -19.19
CA ALA A 170 -1.76 3.53 -18.57
C ALA A 170 -0.37 3.24 -17.97
N ASP A 171 0.71 3.62 -18.65
CA ASP A 171 2.08 3.49 -18.16
C ASP A 171 2.31 4.35 -16.91
N ALA A 172 1.82 5.59 -16.89
CA ALA A 172 1.89 6.47 -15.71
C ALA A 172 1.06 5.93 -14.54
N ASN A 173 -0.12 5.35 -14.81
CA ASN A 173 -0.94 4.69 -13.79
C ASN A 173 -0.25 3.43 -13.22
N LEU A 174 0.49 2.68 -14.04
CA LEU A 174 1.34 1.60 -13.55
C LEU A 174 2.40 2.12 -12.58
N GLY A 175 3.16 3.15 -12.99
CA GLY A 175 4.17 3.78 -12.13
C GLY A 175 3.57 4.23 -10.80
N LYS A 176 2.41 4.89 -10.84
CA LYS A 176 1.64 5.24 -9.65
C LYS A 176 1.36 4.03 -8.76
N SER A 177 0.83 2.93 -9.31
CA SER A 177 0.51 1.74 -8.52
C SER A 177 1.74 1.03 -7.94
N GLN A 178 2.88 1.08 -8.63
CA GLN A 178 4.14 0.53 -8.11
C GLN A 178 4.62 1.32 -6.88
N HIS A 179 4.56 2.66 -6.94
CA HIS A 179 4.90 3.50 -5.81
C HIS A 179 3.88 3.38 -4.67
N GLN A 180 2.58 3.20 -4.96
CA GLN A 180 1.56 2.90 -3.95
C GLN A 180 1.77 1.54 -3.28
N LEU A 181 2.26 0.53 -4.01
CA LEU A 181 2.66 -0.75 -3.43
C LEU A 181 3.82 -0.56 -2.46
N ALA A 182 4.85 0.18 -2.85
CA ALA A 182 5.99 0.49 -1.96
C ALA A 182 5.53 1.25 -0.69
N ASP A 183 4.64 2.23 -0.84
CA ASP A 183 4.05 2.98 0.29
C ASP A 183 3.20 2.08 1.21
N THR A 184 2.46 1.12 0.62
CA THR A 184 1.68 0.12 1.38
C THR A 184 2.60 -0.79 2.19
N VAL A 185 3.70 -1.25 1.59
CA VAL A 185 4.72 -2.07 2.26
C VAL A 185 5.33 -1.32 3.44
N GLU A 186 5.68 -0.05 3.24
CA GLU A 186 6.23 0.81 4.30
C GLU A 186 5.21 1.03 5.44
N THR A 187 3.94 1.27 5.10
CA THR A 187 2.86 1.46 6.07
C THR A 187 2.63 0.20 6.90
N VAL A 188 2.57 -0.98 6.28
CA VAL A 188 2.43 -2.26 6.99
C VAL A 188 3.65 -2.52 7.88
N ALA A 189 4.85 -2.22 7.40
CA ALA A 189 6.07 -2.37 8.18
C ALA A 189 6.08 -1.44 9.41
N ALA A 190 5.72 -0.17 9.23
CA ALA A 190 5.65 0.82 10.30
C ALA A 190 4.58 0.46 11.35
N ASN A 191 3.38 0.05 10.92
CA ASN A 191 2.31 -0.37 11.82
C ASN A 191 2.70 -1.63 12.62
N THR A 192 3.37 -2.59 11.97
CA THR A 192 3.87 -3.79 12.64
C THR A 192 4.95 -3.43 13.66
N ALA A 193 5.84 -2.51 13.31
CA ALA A 193 6.90 -2.04 14.19
C ALA A 193 6.36 -1.27 15.40
N ASP A 194 5.37 -0.40 15.20
CA ASP A 194 4.68 0.35 16.25
C ASP A 194 4.01 -0.59 17.26
N THR A 195 3.24 -1.56 16.74
CA THR A 195 2.55 -2.57 17.55
C THR A 195 3.54 -3.47 18.30
N PHE A 196 4.65 -3.83 17.67
CA PHE A 196 5.73 -4.60 18.31
C PHE A 196 6.35 -3.83 19.48
N VAL A 197 6.59 -2.52 19.31
CA VAL A 197 7.14 -1.67 20.37
C VAL A 197 6.14 -1.49 21.51
N GLU A 198 4.84 -1.32 21.21
CA GLU A 198 3.78 -1.30 22.23
C GLU A 198 3.76 -2.59 23.05
N LEU A 199 3.89 -3.75 22.39
CA LEU A 199 3.97 -5.04 23.05
C LEU A 199 5.22 -5.17 23.92
N ALA A 200 6.40 -4.82 23.42
CA ALA A 200 7.65 -4.86 24.18
C ALA A 200 7.63 -3.91 25.39
N ALA A 201 7.01 -2.73 25.25
CA ALA A 201 6.81 -1.81 26.36
C ALA A 201 5.89 -2.40 27.43
N SER A 202 4.75 -2.99 27.03
CA SER A 202 3.84 -3.63 27.98
C SER A 202 4.48 -4.80 28.73
N GLN A 203 5.35 -5.58 28.08
CA GLN A 203 6.15 -6.63 28.72
C GLN A 203 7.10 -6.06 29.78
N ALA A 204 7.77 -4.94 29.49
CA ALA A 204 8.62 -4.25 30.45
C ALA A 204 7.83 -3.67 31.63
N VAL A 205 6.63 -3.15 31.40
CA VAL A 205 5.74 -2.64 32.47
C VAL A 205 5.25 -3.78 33.37
N ILE A 206 4.96 -4.97 32.82
CA ILE A 206 4.64 -6.16 33.63
C ILE A 206 5.79 -6.48 34.58
N ALA A 207 7.03 -6.48 34.08
CA ALA A 207 8.21 -6.73 34.92
C ALA A 207 8.39 -5.66 36.01
N ALA A 208 8.14 -4.38 35.70
CA ALA A 208 8.15 -3.30 36.70
C ALA A 208 7.05 -3.46 37.76
N ALA A 209 5.82 -3.80 37.34
CA ALA A 209 4.71 -4.03 38.24
C ALA A 209 4.95 -5.24 39.17
N GLN A 210 5.62 -6.29 38.67
CA GLN A 210 6.02 -7.45 39.47
C GLN A 210 7.03 -7.07 40.55
N ARG A 211 8.05 -6.26 40.22
CA ARG A 211 8.99 -5.71 41.22
C ARG A 211 8.29 -4.87 42.27
N GLN A 212 7.27 -4.10 41.87
CA GLN A 212 6.45 -3.33 42.83
C GLN A 212 5.68 -4.25 43.78
N VAL A 213 5.09 -5.34 43.28
CA VAL A 213 4.42 -6.34 44.13
C VAL A 213 5.40 -6.98 45.11
N GLU A 214 6.62 -7.30 44.66
CA GLU A 214 7.66 -7.86 45.51
C GLU A 214 8.07 -6.88 46.63
N SER A 215 8.34 -5.62 46.29
CA SER A 215 8.63 -4.55 47.26
C SER A 215 7.49 -4.34 48.29
N MET A 216 6.23 -4.39 47.84
CA MET A 216 5.06 -4.29 48.72
C MET A 216 4.90 -5.51 49.64
N ASN A 217 5.17 -6.71 49.15
CA ASN A 217 5.16 -7.93 49.96
C ASN A 217 6.24 -7.89 51.05
N GLU A 218 7.45 -7.44 50.72
CA GLU A 218 8.52 -7.24 51.71
C GLU A 218 8.12 -6.20 52.76
N THR A 219 7.58 -5.07 52.33
CA THR A 219 7.12 -4.00 53.22
C THR A 219 6.03 -4.53 54.16
N ARG A 220 5.04 -5.24 53.64
CA ARG A 220 3.98 -5.88 54.43
C ARG A 220 4.55 -6.86 55.46
N ALA A 221 5.53 -7.69 55.08
CA ALA A 221 6.17 -8.63 56.01
C ALA A 221 6.85 -7.91 57.18
N ARG A 222 7.65 -6.87 56.88
CA ARG A 222 8.34 -6.05 57.89
C ARG A 222 7.36 -5.33 58.83
N ILE A 223 6.26 -4.79 58.30
CA ILE A 223 5.21 -4.17 59.13
C ILE A 223 4.50 -5.22 59.99
N GLY A 224 4.23 -6.41 59.45
CA GLY A 224 3.65 -7.51 60.23
C GLY A 224 4.51 -7.97 61.39
N GLU A 225 5.84 -7.95 61.24
CA GLU A 225 6.79 -8.21 62.34
C GLU A 225 6.74 -7.11 63.41
N ARG A 226 6.73 -5.84 62.99
CA ARG A 226 6.67 -4.70 63.93
C ARG A 226 5.36 -4.69 64.72
N VAL A 227 4.23 -4.98 64.10
CA VAL A 227 2.94 -5.09 64.79
C VAL A 227 2.95 -6.24 65.80
N ARG A 228 3.52 -7.40 65.46
CA ARG A 228 3.70 -8.53 66.40
C ARG A 228 4.59 -8.19 67.59
N ALA A 229 5.61 -7.36 67.37
CA ALA A 229 6.50 -6.86 68.43
C ALA A 229 5.91 -5.67 69.22
N GLY A 230 4.70 -5.21 68.90
CA GLY A 230 4.07 -4.04 69.55
C GLY A 230 4.70 -2.69 69.17
N LEU A 231 5.51 -2.64 68.11
CA LEU A 231 6.24 -1.45 67.64
C LEU A 231 5.50 -0.63 66.57
N SER A 232 4.39 -1.15 66.05
CA SER A 232 3.53 -0.51 65.04
C SER A 232 2.06 -0.85 65.31
N VAL A 233 1.15 -0.01 64.80
CA VAL A 233 -0.31 -0.17 64.97
C VAL A 233 -0.91 -1.14 63.93
N SER A 234 -2.03 -1.79 64.24
CA SER A 234 -2.71 -2.71 63.31
C SER A 234 -3.14 -2.05 62.00
N SER A 235 -3.48 -0.75 62.03
CA SER A 235 -3.82 0.02 60.83
C SER A 235 -2.67 0.11 59.82
N ASP A 236 -1.41 0.08 60.27
CA ASP A 236 -0.25 0.08 59.38
C ASP A 236 -0.17 -1.24 58.58
N ARG A 237 -0.52 -2.36 59.22
CA ARG A 237 -0.60 -3.67 58.54
C ARG A 237 -1.70 -3.65 57.48
N ASP A 238 -2.89 -3.14 57.82
CA ASP A 238 -4.02 -3.09 56.89
C ASP A 238 -3.71 -2.15 55.70
N LEU A 239 -2.99 -1.04 55.94
CA LEU A 239 -2.50 -0.16 54.88
C LEU A 239 -1.50 -0.85 53.94
N ALA A 240 -0.57 -1.63 54.48
CA ALA A 240 0.37 -2.42 53.68
C ALA A 240 -0.34 -3.51 52.85
N GLU A 241 -1.37 -4.14 53.41
CA GLU A 241 -2.22 -5.11 52.69
C GLU A 241 -2.95 -4.45 51.51
N VAL A 242 -3.64 -3.32 51.75
CA VAL A 242 -4.34 -2.56 50.69
C VAL A 242 -3.37 -2.16 49.58
N SER A 243 -2.15 -1.77 49.93
CA SER A 243 -1.13 -1.34 48.96
C SER A 243 -0.60 -2.52 48.14
N THR A 244 -0.46 -3.70 48.75
CA THR A 244 -0.11 -4.95 48.05
C THR A 244 -1.21 -5.36 47.07
N LEU A 245 -2.48 -5.29 47.48
CA LEU A 245 -3.63 -5.57 46.61
C LEU A 245 -3.69 -4.60 45.42
N ARG A 246 -3.40 -3.31 45.63
CA ARG A 246 -3.29 -2.32 44.55
C ARG A 246 -2.16 -2.65 43.58
N ALA A 247 -0.98 -3.02 44.09
CA ALA A 247 0.15 -3.42 43.23
C ALA A 247 -0.20 -4.66 42.37
N ASN A 248 -0.92 -5.64 42.93
CA ASN A 248 -1.42 -6.79 42.16
C ASN A 248 -2.41 -6.38 41.06
N ALA A 249 -3.27 -5.39 41.32
CA ALA A 249 -4.17 -4.85 40.30
C ALA A 249 -3.41 -4.17 39.14
N GLU A 250 -2.29 -3.49 39.41
CA GLU A 250 -1.44 -2.92 38.36
C GLU A 250 -0.78 -4.00 37.49
N VAL A 251 -0.38 -5.15 38.07
CA VAL A 251 0.11 -6.30 37.29
C VAL A 251 -0.98 -6.81 36.33
N LEU A 252 -2.23 -6.95 36.80
CA LEU A 252 -3.34 -7.39 35.96
C LEU A 252 -3.63 -6.39 34.84
N LYS A 253 -3.59 -5.09 35.12
CA LYS A 253 -3.74 -4.03 34.12
C LYS A 253 -2.63 -4.07 33.06
N ALA A 254 -1.38 -4.27 33.48
CA ALA A 254 -0.25 -4.40 32.56
C ALA A 254 -0.37 -5.66 31.68
N ARG A 255 -0.82 -6.79 32.23
CA ARG A 255 -1.12 -8.01 31.47
C ARG A 255 -2.23 -7.81 30.44
N ASN A 256 -3.31 -7.13 30.81
CA ASN A 256 -4.38 -6.81 29.86
C ASN A 256 -3.87 -5.95 28.70
N ARG A 257 -3.01 -4.96 28.97
CA ARG A 257 -2.38 -4.15 27.90
C ARG A 257 -1.51 -5.02 26.98
N PHE A 258 -0.71 -5.93 27.54
CA PHE A 258 0.07 -6.89 26.77
C PHE A 258 -0.82 -7.78 25.89
N ASP A 259 -1.91 -8.30 26.45
CA ASP A 259 -2.82 -9.18 25.71
C ASP A 259 -3.52 -8.47 24.54
N VAL A 260 -3.87 -7.20 24.71
CA VAL A 260 -4.42 -6.35 23.63
C VAL A 260 -3.37 -6.11 22.54
N ALA A 261 -2.16 -5.69 22.92
CA ALA A 261 -1.06 -5.46 21.96
C ALA A 261 -0.66 -6.75 21.23
N ALA A 262 -0.65 -7.90 21.93
CA ALA A 262 -0.35 -9.20 21.35
C ALA A 262 -1.42 -9.63 20.34
N THR A 263 -2.69 -9.28 20.60
CA THR A 263 -3.79 -9.56 19.67
C THR A 263 -3.69 -8.69 18.42
N ARG A 264 -3.36 -7.40 18.56
CA ARG A 264 -3.10 -6.51 17.41
C ARG A 264 -1.93 -7.00 16.57
N LEU A 265 -0.83 -7.42 17.21
CA LEU A 265 0.31 -7.97 16.48
C LEU A 265 -0.08 -9.29 15.80
N ALA A 266 -0.86 -10.13 16.47
CA ALA A 266 -1.37 -11.38 15.90
C ALA A 266 -2.24 -11.16 14.66
N GLU A 267 -2.92 -10.02 14.52
CA GLU A 267 -3.63 -9.68 13.28
C GLU A 267 -2.65 -9.48 12.10
N LEU A 268 -1.50 -8.84 12.36
CA LEU A 268 -0.50 -8.50 11.36
C LEU A 268 0.39 -9.68 10.95
N ILE A 269 0.86 -10.47 11.92
CA ILE A 269 1.74 -11.64 11.66
C ILE A 269 0.96 -12.97 11.59
N GLY A 270 -0.29 -12.97 12.06
CA GLY A 270 -1.19 -14.11 12.05
C GLY A 270 -0.86 -15.24 13.05
N ALA A 271 -0.03 -14.94 14.04
CA ALA A 271 0.26 -15.77 15.20
C ALA A 271 0.40 -14.87 16.44
N ARG A 272 -0.10 -15.32 17.59
CA ARG A 272 0.01 -14.55 18.83
C ARG A 272 1.36 -14.84 19.51
N PRO A 273 2.27 -13.86 19.63
CA PRO A 273 3.51 -14.05 20.36
C PRO A 273 3.22 -14.15 21.86
N GLN A 274 3.98 -15.00 22.56
CA GLN A 274 3.93 -15.12 24.02
C GLN A 274 4.94 -14.20 24.71
N GLN A 275 6.06 -13.93 24.03
CA GLN A 275 7.11 -13.02 24.47
C GLN A 275 7.74 -12.38 23.24
N VAL A 276 8.29 -11.18 23.41
CA VAL A 276 9.05 -10.48 22.38
C VAL A 276 10.44 -10.10 22.90
N ALA A 277 11.34 -9.78 21.97
CA ALA A 277 12.64 -9.24 22.33
C ALA A 277 12.51 -7.97 23.18
N ASP A 278 13.43 -7.81 24.14
CA ASP A 278 13.40 -6.69 25.07
C ASP A 278 13.44 -5.32 24.36
N LEU A 279 12.78 -4.34 25.00
CA LEU A 279 12.72 -2.97 24.49
C LEU A 279 14.12 -2.35 24.33
N ALA A 280 15.07 -2.69 25.20
CA ALA A 280 16.46 -2.23 25.10
C ALA A 280 17.17 -2.73 23.84
N ASN A 281 16.98 -4.00 23.48
CA ASN A 281 17.52 -4.57 22.24
C ASN A 281 16.92 -3.85 21.02
N THR A 282 15.61 -3.59 21.07
CA THR A 282 14.90 -2.85 20.01
C THR A 282 15.41 -1.41 19.86
N SER A 283 15.64 -0.70 20.98
CA SER A 283 16.26 0.64 20.96
C SER A 283 17.63 0.62 20.31
N GLY A 284 18.49 -0.33 20.67
CA GLY A 284 19.83 -0.46 20.11
C GLY A 284 19.84 -0.66 18.59
N VAL A 285 18.89 -1.43 18.06
CA VAL A 285 18.73 -1.62 16.60
C VAL A 285 18.33 -0.31 15.93
N ILE A 286 17.31 0.38 16.45
CA ILE A 286 16.83 1.64 15.87
C ILE A 286 17.86 2.78 16.01
N GLU A 287 18.65 2.80 17.10
CA GLU A 287 19.76 3.73 17.27
C GLU A 287 20.85 3.55 16.21
N ARG A 288 21.19 2.30 15.90
CA ARG A 288 22.17 1.99 14.87
C ARG A 288 21.68 2.43 13.49
N ILE A 289 20.44 2.07 13.14
CA ILE A 289 19.77 2.53 11.92
C ILE A 289 19.77 4.06 11.84
N THR A 290 19.55 4.74 12.97
CA THR A 290 19.50 6.21 12.99
C THR A 290 20.86 6.84 12.75
N ARG A 291 21.93 6.24 13.27
CA ARG A 291 23.31 6.73 13.11
C ARG A 291 23.82 6.50 11.69
N GLU A 292 23.46 5.37 11.08
CA GLU A 292 23.86 4.99 9.73
C GLU A 292 23.06 5.71 8.65
N GLY A 293 21.77 5.97 8.87
CA GLY A 293 20.90 6.71 7.95
C GLY A 293 21.17 8.23 7.87
N GLY A 294 22.42 8.65 8.14
CA GLY A 294 22.87 10.04 8.20
C GLY A 294 22.57 10.83 6.93
N GLY A 295 21.86 11.95 7.09
CA GLY A 295 21.55 12.89 6.03
C GLY A 295 20.40 13.82 6.43
N GLY A 296 20.41 15.05 5.93
CA GLY A 296 19.27 15.96 6.05
C GLY A 296 18.04 15.32 5.42
N ARG A 297 17.04 14.99 6.24
CA ARG A 297 15.86 14.22 5.82
C ARG A 297 14.89 15.02 4.92
N ASP A 298 15.05 16.35 4.85
CA ASP A 298 14.19 17.25 4.09
C ASP A 298 14.45 17.16 2.57
N ASP A 299 15.69 16.88 2.16
CA ASP A 299 16.06 16.70 0.74
C ASP A 299 15.52 15.38 0.15
N GLN A 300 15.01 14.46 0.99
CA GLN A 300 14.56 13.13 0.61
C GLN A 300 13.03 13.04 0.46
N ILE A 301 12.29 14.12 0.69
CA ILE A 301 10.82 14.12 0.63
C ILE A 301 10.31 13.81 -0.78
N ASP A 302 11.00 14.26 -1.82
CA ASP A 302 10.62 13.99 -3.20
C ASP A 302 10.87 12.53 -3.61
N ASP A 303 11.74 11.81 -2.90
CA ASP A 303 12.03 10.40 -3.12
C ASP A 303 11.05 9.46 -2.38
N THR A 304 10.21 10.01 -1.48
CA THR A 304 9.22 9.23 -0.74
C THR A 304 8.24 8.53 -1.71
N PRO A 305 7.95 7.23 -1.56
CA PRO A 305 7.04 6.49 -2.43
C PRO A 305 5.66 7.13 -2.58
N SER A 306 5.08 7.68 -1.51
CA SER A 306 3.78 8.36 -1.58
C SER A 306 3.81 9.65 -2.42
N VAL A 307 4.92 10.40 -2.41
CA VAL A 307 5.12 11.60 -3.24
C VAL A 307 5.38 11.20 -4.70
N GLN A 308 6.17 10.14 -4.94
CA GLN A 308 6.38 9.59 -6.28
C GLN A 308 5.07 9.06 -6.89
N ALA A 309 4.21 8.41 -6.09
CA ALA A 309 2.88 7.99 -6.53
C ALA A 309 1.99 9.18 -6.92
N ALA A 310 2.01 10.26 -6.13
CA ALA A 310 1.29 11.48 -6.46
C ALA A 310 1.83 12.15 -7.73
N ARG A 311 3.15 12.13 -7.94
CA ARG A 311 3.76 12.66 -9.17
C ARG A 311 3.40 11.85 -10.40
N ALA A 312 3.44 10.52 -10.33
CA ALA A 312 2.96 9.66 -11.40
C ALA A 312 1.46 9.86 -11.70
N ALA A 313 0.66 10.26 -10.69
CA ALA A 313 -0.74 10.64 -10.91
C ALA A 313 -0.89 11.95 -11.70
N VAL A 314 0.01 12.92 -11.51
CA VAL A 314 0.09 14.14 -12.34
C VAL A 314 0.44 13.78 -13.78
N ASP A 315 1.43 12.90 -13.98
CA ASP A 315 1.85 12.45 -15.31
C ASP A 315 0.70 11.72 -16.05
N ALA A 316 -0.07 10.90 -15.34
CA ALA A 316 -1.27 10.24 -15.89
C ALA A 316 -2.35 11.27 -16.27
N ALA A 317 -2.56 12.31 -15.45
CA ALA A 317 -3.51 13.37 -15.74
C ALA A 317 -3.08 14.22 -16.96
N ALA A 318 -1.79 14.52 -17.09
CA ALA A 318 -1.22 15.21 -18.26
C ALA A 318 -1.42 14.38 -19.55
N ALA A 319 -1.18 13.06 -19.49
CA ALA A 319 -1.45 12.17 -20.61
C ALA A 319 -2.95 12.13 -20.99
N ASN A 320 -3.85 12.22 -20.02
CA ASN A 320 -5.30 12.32 -20.26
C ASN A 320 -5.71 13.66 -20.90
N VAL A 321 -5.01 14.75 -20.60
CA VAL A 321 -5.20 16.04 -21.30
C VAL A 321 -4.83 15.90 -22.78
N ASP A 322 -3.71 15.25 -23.09
CA ASP A 322 -3.30 15.01 -24.48
C ASP A 322 -4.23 14.03 -25.19
N LEU A 323 -4.76 13.04 -24.47
CA LEU A 323 -5.83 12.18 -24.97
C LEU A 323 -7.07 12.99 -25.37
N ALA A 324 -7.56 13.86 -24.49
CA ALA A 324 -8.72 14.71 -24.76
C ALA A 324 -8.49 15.66 -25.95
N LYS A 325 -7.26 16.15 -26.14
CA LYS A 325 -6.88 16.94 -27.34
C LYS A 325 -6.90 16.09 -28.61
N ALA A 326 -6.39 14.85 -28.54
CA ALA A 326 -6.34 13.94 -29.68
C ALA A 326 -7.72 13.43 -30.10
N GLU A 327 -8.65 13.26 -29.16
CA GLU A 327 -10.05 12.87 -29.45
C GLU A 327 -10.82 13.87 -30.32
N ARG A 328 -10.33 15.11 -30.45
CA ARG A 328 -10.91 16.10 -31.38
C ARG A 328 -10.68 15.74 -32.85
N TYR A 329 -9.69 14.91 -33.14
CA TYR A 329 -9.32 14.57 -34.51
C TYR A 329 -9.93 13.23 -34.94
N PRO A 330 -10.30 13.08 -36.22
CA PRO A 330 -10.82 11.82 -36.72
C PRO A 330 -9.75 10.73 -36.69
N SER A 331 -10.19 9.49 -36.50
CA SER A 331 -9.36 8.29 -36.66
C SER A 331 -9.50 7.72 -38.07
N VAL A 332 -8.38 7.22 -38.60
CA VAL A 332 -8.28 6.59 -39.91
C VAL A 332 -7.99 5.11 -39.70
N SER A 333 -8.89 4.25 -40.16
CA SER A 333 -8.75 2.80 -40.08
C SER A 333 -9.00 2.14 -41.43
N VAL A 334 -8.34 1.02 -41.68
CA VAL A 334 -8.63 0.14 -42.82
C VAL A 334 -9.44 -1.03 -42.32
N GLY A 335 -10.40 -1.51 -43.12
CA GLY A 335 -11.17 -2.67 -42.75
C GLY A 335 -11.67 -3.47 -43.94
N VAL A 336 -11.97 -4.73 -43.65
CA VAL A 336 -12.69 -5.65 -44.53
C VAL A 336 -13.85 -6.23 -43.74
N SER A 337 -15.03 -6.28 -44.33
CA SER A 337 -16.17 -7.00 -43.75
C SER A 337 -16.96 -7.70 -44.82
N ARG A 338 -17.56 -8.83 -44.45
CA ARG A 338 -18.52 -9.57 -45.25
C ARG A 338 -19.76 -9.79 -44.40
N SER A 339 -20.92 -9.55 -44.98
CA SER A 339 -22.20 -9.86 -44.35
C SER A 339 -23.08 -10.66 -45.27
N LEU A 340 -23.70 -11.68 -44.71
CA LEU A 340 -24.64 -12.57 -45.34
C LEU A 340 -26.03 -12.25 -44.79
N SER A 341 -27.01 -12.09 -45.66
CA SER A 341 -28.40 -11.84 -45.25
C SER A 341 -29.29 -12.98 -45.76
N THR A 342 -30.25 -13.43 -44.96
CA THR A 342 -31.22 -14.47 -45.35
C THR A 342 -32.62 -14.10 -44.90
N GLY A 343 -33.66 -14.68 -45.52
CA GLY A 343 -35.05 -14.59 -45.07
C GLY A 343 -35.83 -13.32 -45.46
N ARG A 344 -35.27 -12.44 -46.29
CA ARG A 344 -35.96 -11.26 -46.87
C ARG A 344 -35.95 -11.32 -48.39
N ALA A 345 -36.97 -10.76 -49.04
CA ALA A 345 -37.09 -10.76 -50.51
C ALA A 345 -35.90 -10.09 -51.25
N ASN A 346 -35.17 -9.18 -50.58
CA ASN A 346 -33.99 -8.49 -51.12
C ASN A 346 -32.71 -8.84 -50.33
N ALA A 347 -32.59 -10.08 -49.87
CA ALA A 347 -31.43 -10.54 -49.14
C ALA A 347 -30.19 -10.62 -50.07
N ASN A 348 -29.24 -9.70 -49.87
CA ASN A 348 -27.96 -9.68 -50.59
C ASN A 348 -26.78 -9.87 -49.63
N ASP A 349 -25.73 -10.47 -50.18
CA ASP A 349 -24.43 -10.57 -49.56
C ASP A 349 -23.62 -9.32 -49.88
N ASP A 350 -23.11 -8.65 -48.85
CA ASP A 350 -22.28 -7.46 -49.01
C ASP A 350 -20.85 -7.78 -48.58
N THR A 351 -19.86 -7.42 -49.42
CA THR A 351 -18.45 -7.40 -49.03
C THR A 351 -17.92 -5.99 -49.16
N TRP A 352 -17.40 -5.45 -48.06
CA TRP A 352 -16.80 -4.12 -48.02
C TRP A 352 -15.30 -4.23 -47.73
N VAL A 353 -14.49 -3.56 -48.54
CA VAL A 353 -13.06 -3.39 -48.31
C VAL A 353 -12.78 -1.92 -48.53
N GLY A 354 -12.20 -1.24 -47.54
CA GLY A 354 -11.90 0.17 -47.71
C GLY A 354 -11.26 0.84 -46.51
N LEU A 355 -10.95 2.11 -46.74
CA LEU A 355 -10.55 3.06 -45.71
C LEU A 355 -11.80 3.67 -45.08
N SER A 356 -11.87 3.69 -43.76
CA SER A 356 -12.90 4.42 -43.01
C SER A 356 -12.26 5.52 -42.19
N ILE A 357 -12.80 6.72 -42.34
CA ILE A 357 -12.47 7.87 -41.50
C ILE A 357 -13.65 8.09 -40.56
N ARG A 358 -13.42 8.01 -39.25
CA ARG A 358 -14.46 8.21 -38.23
C ARG A 358 -14.03 9.33 -37.28
N GLY A 359 -14.90 10.30 -37.10
CA GLY A 359 -14.77 11.32 -36.08
C GLY A 359 -16.16 11.79 -35.65
N ASP A 360 -16.25 12.28 -34.42
CA ASP A 360 -17.44 12.91 -33.88
C ASP A 360 -17.27 14.43 -33.88
N PHE A 361 -18.25 15.15 -34.45
CA PHE A 361 -18.34 16.59 -34.35
C PHE A 361 -19.59 16.96 -33.55
N SER A 362 -19.40 17.54 -32.37
CA SER A 362 -20.50 17.97 -31.51
C SER A 362 -20.73 19.47 -31.64
N LEU A 363 -21.96 19.86 -31.99
CA LEU A 363 -22.42 21.25 -32.01
C LEU A 363 -22.42 21.89 -30.60
N GLY A 364 -22.43 21.07 -29.55
CA GLY A 364 -22.39 21.50 -28.14
C GLY A 364 -20.99 21.73 -27.57
N ARG A 365 -19.96 21.91 -28.41
CA ARG A 365 -18.55 22.14 -27.97
C ARG A 365 -17.98 21.04 -27.05
N LEU A 366 -18.46 19.80 -27.18
CA LEU A 366 -18.08 18.66 -26.34
C LEU A 366 -16.55 18.52 -26.18
N ALA A 367 -15.79 18.60 -27.28
CA ALA A 367 -14.34 18.49 -27.25
C ALA A 367 -13.68 19.56 -26.38
N GLN A 368 -14.17 20.80 -26.41
CA GLN A 368 -13.63 21.88 -25.59
C GLN A 368 -13.91 21.64 -24.10
N HIS A 369 -15.11 21.18 -23.75
CA HIS A 369 -15.46 20.87 -22.36
C HIS A 369 -14.69 19.66 -21.84
N ARG A 370 -14.43 18.63 -22.67
CA ARG A 370 -13.57 17.49 -22.31
C ARG A 370 -12.13 17.93 -22.03
N ILE A 371 -11.55 18.78 -22.88
CA ILE A 371 -10.20 19.32 -22.66
C ILE A 371 -10.15 20.17 -21.39
N ALA A 372 -11.13 21.06 -21.19
CA ALA A 372 -11.21 21.89 -19.99
C ALA A 372 -11.36 21.05 -18.71
N ALA A 373 -12.16 19.99 -18.76
CA ALA A 373 -12.31 19.03 -17.66
C ALA A 373 -11.00 18.28 -17.36
N ALA A 374 -10.30 17.79 -18.40
CA ALA A 374 -9.02 17.12 -18.24
C ALA A 374 -7.95 18.07 -17.67
N GLN A 375 -7.91 19.33 -18.13
CA GLN A 375 -6.99 20.35 -17.59
C GLN A 375 -7.29 20.69 -16.13
N ALA A 376 -8.57 20.73 -15.75
CA ALA A 376 -8.96 20.91 -14.34
C ALA A 376 -8.53 19.70 -13.49
N GLN A 377 -8.64 18.48 -14.03
CA GLN A 377 -8.16 17.26 -13.37
C GLN A 377 -6.63 17.24 -13.20
N GLU A 378 -5.87 17.70 -14.19
CA GLU A 378 -4.42 17.85 -14.09
C GLU A 378 -4.01 18.84 -12.99
N ARG A 379 -4.65 20.01 -12.93
CA ARG A 379 -4.42 20.98 -11.84
C ARG A 379 -4.76 20.39 -10.48
N ALA A 380 -5.89 19.70 -10.37
CA ALA A 380 -6.26 19.03 -9.12
C ALA A 380 -5.24 17.95 -8.71
N ALA A 381 -4.66 17.22 -9.66
CA ALA A 381 -3.58 16.26 -9.37
C ALA A 381 -2.28 16.97 -8.92
N ALA A 382 -1.94 18.11 -9.51
CA ALA A 382 -0.78 18.91 -9.10
C ALA A 382 -0.94 19.47 -7.68
N ASP A 383 -2.13 19.97 -7.33
CA ASP A 383 -2.44 20.42 -5.97
C ASP A 383 -2.41 19.25 -4.98
N ALA A 384 -2.84 18.05 -5.38
CA ALA A 384 -2.75 16.85 -4.56
C ALA A 384 -1.30 16.42 -4.29
N LEU A 385 -0.39 16.57 -5.27
CA LEU A 385 1.04 16.35 -5.10
C LEU A 385 1.64 17.32 -4.07
N GLU A 386 1.31 18.60 -4.15
CA GLU A 386 1.80 19.60 -3.20
C GLU A 386 1.29 19.33 -1.77
N ASN A 387 0.00 18.96 -1.65
CA ASN A 387 -0.57 18.54 -0.36
C ASN A 387 0.15 17.30 0.20
N GLN A 388 0.51 16.34 -0.65
CA GLN A 388 1.25 15.14 -0.23
C GLN A 388 2.67 15.48 0.27
N ARG A 389 3.35 16.42 -0.38
CA ARG A 389 4.66 16.94 0.08
C ARG A 389 4.54 17.62 1.44
N LEU A 390 3.54 18.49 1.61
CA LEU A 390 3.28 19.14 2.89
C LEU A 390 3.02 18.13 4.00
N ARG A 391 2.16 17.13 3.76
CA ARG A 391 1.87 16.06 4.73
C ARG A 391 3.12 15.29 5.13
N THR A 392 3.94 14.92 4.15
CA THR A 392 5.19 14.18 4.37
C THR A 392 6.16 15.01 5.21
N ARG A 393 6.33 16.29 4.88
CA ARG A 393 7.15 17.24 5.63
C ARG A 393 6.67 17.41 7.07
N THR A 394 5.37 17.64 7.26
CA THR A 394 4.78 17.81 8.60
C THR A 394 4.93 16.53 9.43
N ALA A 395 4.69 15.35 8.84
CA ALA A 395 4.87 14.07 9.52
C ALA A 395 6.33 13.85 9.95
N LEU A 396 7.29 14.19 9.08
CA LEU A 396 8.72 14.10 9.38
C LEU A 396 9.11 15.01 10.55
N TYR A 397 8.74 16.29 10.51
CA TYR A 397 9.09 17.22 11.59
C TYR A 397 8.40 16.87 12.91
N ALA A 398 7.12 16.49 12.87
CA ALA A 398 6.39 16.04 14.06
C ALA A 398 7.08 14.83 14.70
N ALA A 399 7.48 13.84 13.90
CA ALA A 399 8.20 12.65 14.36
C ALA A 399 9.59 13.00 14.95
N GLN A 400 10.29 13.98 14.39
CA GLN A 400 11.57 14.46 14.94
C GLN A 400 11.37 15.14 16.30
N THR A 401 10.41 16.05 16.41
CA THR A 401 10.08 16.72 17.67
C THR A 401 9.59 15.72 18.74
N GLU A 402 8.78 14.73 18.36
CA GLU A 402 8.37 13.65 19.26
C GLU A 402 9.59 12.85 19.77
N ALA A 403 10.55 12.54 18.91
CA ALA A 403 11.76 11.82 19.28
C ALA A 403 12.67 12.62 20.23
N GLU A 404 12.86 13.92 19.96
CA GLU A 404 13.62 14.83 20.83
C GLU A 404 12.95 14.98 22.21
N GLY A 405 11.63 15.16 22.24
CA GLY A 405 10.86 15.25 23.48
C GLY A 405 10.90 13.94 24.29
N ALA A 406 10.84 12.79 23.62
CA ALA A 406 11.01 11.48 24.26
C ALA A 406 12.41 11.30 24.87
N ALA A 407 13.47 11.74 24.17
CA ALA A 407 14.84 11.69 24.68
C ALA A 407 15.03 12.56 25.94
N ALA A 408 14.46 13.77 25.96
CA ALA A 408 14.48 14.65 27.13
C ALA A 408 13.72 14.05 28.33
N ARG A 409 12.55 13.44 28.08
CA ARG A 409 11.77 12.71 29.11
C ARG A 409 12.55 11.53 29.69
N LEU A 410 13.21 10.73 28.85
CA LEU A 410 14.03 9.59 29.30
C LEU A 410 15.15 10.00 30.26
N ALA A 411 15.87 11.06 29.92
CA ALA A 411 16.93 11.60 30.78
C ALA A 411 16.38 12.08 32.13
N SER A 412 15.21 12.73 32.12
CA SER A 412 14.55 13.24 33.31
C SER A 412 14.07 12.12 34.24
N TYR A 413 13.36 11.13 33.70
CA TYR A 413 12.83 10.02 34.49
C TYR A 413 13.91 9.11 35.07
N ARG A 414 15.07 8.98 34.41
CA ARG A 414 16.22 8.26 34.98
C ARG A 414 16.65 8.89 36.31
N ASN A 415 16.77 10.21 36.37
CA ASN A 415 17.15 10.92 37.59
C ASN A 415 16.05 10.82 38.66
N VAL A 416 14.77 10.90 38.26
CA VAL A 416 13.63 10.72 39.17
C VAL A 416 13.66 9.34 39.82
N ILE A 417 13.88 8.27 39.06
CA ILE A 417 13.94 6.90 39.59
C ILE A 417 15.09 6.76 40.60
N GLU A 418 16.28 7.28 40.26
CA GLU A 418 17.46 7.22 41.14
C GLU A 418 17.23 7.96 42.47
N LEU A 419 16.76 9.21 42.40
CA LEU A 419 16.48 10.02 43.58
C LEU A 419 15.33 9.44 44.42
N SER A 420 14.28 8.94 43.78
CA SER A 420 13.14 8.32 44.48
C SER A 420 13.56 7.05 45.23
N ARG A 421 14.44 6.23 44.66
CA ARG A 421 14.99 5.03 45.34
C ARG A 421 15.83 5.40 46.57
N SER A 422 16.69 6.42 46.45
CA SER A 422 17.48 6.92 47.58
C SER A 422 16.58 7.49 48.68
N SER A 423 15.61 8.32 48.31
CA SER A 423 14.61 8.93 49.21
C SER A 423 13.78 7.87 49.95
N ARG A 424 13.32 6.83 49.24
CA ARG A 424 12.56 5.73 49.84
C ARG A 424 13.32 5.03 50.97
N ASN A 425 14.62 4.79 50.80
CA ASN A 425 15.44 4.17 51.84
C ASN A 425 15.59 5.06 53.08
N LEU A 426 15.79 6.36 52.89
CA LEU A 426 15.83 7.33 54.00
C LEU A 426 14.48 7.38 54.73
N TYR A 427 13.38 7.42 53.99
CA TYR A 427 12.03 7.46 54.56
C TYR A 427 11.73 6.20 55.36
N TRP A 428 12.21 5.03 54.90
CA TRP A 428 12.13 3.79 55.67
C TRP A 428 12.88 3.89 57.00
N GLN A 429 14.09 4.45 57.01
CA GLN A 429 14.86 4.65 58.24
C GLN A 429 14.17 5.63 59.20
N GLU A 430 13.64 6.74 58.70
CA GLU A 430 12.89 7.71 59.51
C GLU A 430 11.60 7.11 60.07
N TYR A 431 10.90 6.27 59.30
CA TYR A 431 9.76 5.49 59.78
C TYR A 431 10.16 4.55 60.92
N MET A 432 11.31 3.85 60.82
CA MET A 432 11.80 3.00 61.90
C MET A 432 12.10 3.78 63.18
N LEU A 433 12.52 5.05 63.06
CA LEU A 433 12.75 5.99 64.15
C LEU A 433 11.49 6.75 64.61
N ASN A 434 10.31 6.35 64.10
CA ASN A 434 9.02 6.98 64.39
C ASN A 434 8.94 8.49 64.05
N LYS A 435 9.76 8.94 63.09
CA LYS A 435 9.81 10.33 62.60
C LYS A 435 8.96 10.57 61.35
N ARG A 436 8.47 9.51 60.71
CA ARG A 436 7.68 9.53 59.47
C ARG A 436 6.54 8.52 59.57
N SER A 437 5.46 8.72 58.82
CA SER A 437 4.34 7.76 58.73
C SER A 437 4.60 6.70 57.64
N LEU A 438 3.99 5.52 57.79
CA LEU A 438 4.10 4.44 56.80
C LEU A 438 3.53 4.86 55.43
N THR A 439 2.47 5.67 55.42
CA THR A 439 1.84 6.19 54.20
C THR A 439 2.85 6.90 53.31
N GLU A 440 3.78 7.66 53.89
CA GLU A 440 4.83 8.37 53.15
C GLU A 440 5.80 7.40 52.46
N VAL A 441 6.20 6.32 53.14
CA VAL A 441 7.08 5.28 52.55
C VAL A 441 6.37 4.57 51.39
N ILE A 442 5.13 4.11 51.61
CA ILE A 442 4.35 3.40 50.59
C ILE A 442 4.09 4.30 49.38
N THR A 443 3.86 5.60 49.61
CA THR A 443 3.69 6.57 48.53
C THR A 443 4.96 6.68 47.69
N ARG A 444 6.16 6.68 48.31
CA ARG A 444 7.43 6.67 47.56
C ARG A 444 7.64 5.41 46.74
N ASP A 445 7.28 4.23 47.26
CA ASP A 445 7.35 3.00 46.45
C ASP A 445 6.43 3.07 45.23
N ARG A 446 5.20 3.61 45.38
CA ARG A 446 4.30 3.83 44.26
C ARG A 446 4.88 4.83 43.24
N GLU A 447 5.50 5.92 43.70
CA GLU A 447 6.15 6.89 42.81
C GLU A 447 7.32 6.28 42.02
N ILE A 448 8.08 5.36 42.60
CA ILE A 448 9.15 4.62 41.88
C ILE A 448 8.52 3.81 40.74
N PHE A 449 7.46 3.05 41.00
CA PHE A 449 6.77 2.28 39.96
C PHE A 449 6.23 3.18 38.84
N LEU A 450 5.55 4.29 39.19
CA LEU A 450 5.02 5.22 38.21
C LEU A 450 6.14 5.86 37.37
N ALA A 451 7.27 6.21 38.00
CA ALA A 451 8.43 6.74 37.27
C ALA A 451 9.07 5.69 36.35
N GLU A 452 9.11 4.41 36.76
CA GLU A 452 9.55 3.30 35.90
C GLU A 452 8.60 3.11 34.70
N GLU A 453 7.28 3.15 34.91
CA GLU A 453 6.29 3.08 33.82
C GLU A 453 6.47 4.24 32.82
N GLU A 454 6.62 5.47 33.31
CA GLU A 454 6.85 6.64 32.45
C GLU A 454 8.19 6.58 31.71
N TRP A 455 9.24 6.05 32.33
CA TRP A 455 10.53 5.83 31.66
C TRP A 455 10.40 4.81 30.51
N ILE A 456 9.67 3.71 30.73
CA ILE A 456 9.39 2.69 29.70
C ILE A 456 8.56 3.31 28.56
N ASN A 457 7.51 4.07 28.88
CA ASN A 457 6.67 4.74 27.89
C ASN A 457 7.47 5.77 27.07
N ALA A 458 8.31 6.58 27.72
CA ALA A 458 9.18 7.52 27.03
C ALA A 458 10.19 6.81 26.10
N MET A 459 10.67 5.62 26.49
CA MET A 459 11.53 4.79 25.64
C MET A 459 10.79 4.31 24.40
N ALA A 460 9.59 3.76 24.59
CA ALA A 460 8.73 3.31 23.51
C ALA A 460 8.34 4.46 22.57
N ASP A 461 7.99 5.63 23.11
CA ASP A 461 7.68 6.84 22.34
C ASP A 461 8.85 7.27 21.46
N GLY A 462 10.08 7.28 22.01
CA GLY A 462 11.27 7.64 21.24
C GLY A 462 11.56 6.67 20.10
N ILE A 463 11.38 5.36 20.34
CA ILE A 463 11.53 4.33 19.32
C ILE A 463 10.45 4.50 18.22
N ARG A 464 9.18 4.65 18.60
CA ARG A 464 8.05 4.84 17.68
C ARG A 464 8.20 6.11 16.85
N ALA A 465 8.58 7.23 17.47
CA ALA A 465 8.81 8.49 16.78
C ALA A 465 9.90 8.36 15.70
N ARG A 466 10.99 7.62 15.98
CA ARG A 466 12.04 7.37 14.99
C ARG A 466 11.55 6.46 13.85
N ILE A 467 10.79 5.41 14.18
CA ILE A 467 10.15 4.56 13.15
C ILE A 467 9.25 5.41 12.24
N LYS A 468 8.38 6.26 12.81
CA LYS A 468 7.53 7.19 12.05
C LYS A 468 8.33 8.12 11.16
N ALA A 469 9.45 8.67 11.64
CA ALA A 469 10.30 9.53 10.84
C ALA A 469 10.88 8.82 9.61
N TYR A 470 11.30 7.56 9.75
CA TYR A 470 11.80 6.76 8.62
C TYR A 470 10.69 6.29 7.68
N ALA A 471 9.54 5.92 8.24
CA ALA A 471 8.35 5.56 7.48
C ALA A 471 7.81 6.74 6.65
N ALA A 472 7.85 7.95 7.19
CA ALA A 472 7.46 9.17 6.46
C ALA A 472 8.35 9.42 5.22
N VAL A 473 9.62 9.03 5.26
CA VAL A 473 10.57 9.17 4.13
C VAL A 473 10.59 7.92 3.25
N GLY A 474 9.92 6.83 3.63
CA GLY A 474 9.86 5.60 2.84
C GLY A 474 11.14 4.76 2.83
N LYS A 475 11.99 4.89 3.87
CA LYS A 475 13.30 4.20 3.96
C LYS A 475 13.38 3.15 5.06
N PHE A 476 12.33 2.97 5.85
CA PHE A 476 12.33 2.06 7.00
C PHE A 476 12.59 0.62 6.58
N VAL A 477 11.88 0.11 5.57
CA VAL A 477 12.07 -1.27 5.09
C VAL A 477 13.45 -1.48 4.47
N GLU A 478 13.97 -0.49 3.75
CA GLU A 478 15.32 -0.55 3.17
C GLU A 478 16.39 -0.66 4.27
N LEU A 479 16.30 0.16 5.31
CA LEU A 479 17.24 0.17 6.42
C LEU A 479 17.16 -1.12 7.26
N LEU A 480 15.97 -1.69 7.44
CA LEU A 480 15.80 -3.00 8.08
C LEU A 480 16.44 -4.15 7.29
N ARG A 481 16.50 -4.02 5.96
CA ARG A 481 17.16 -4.99 5.09
C ARG A 481 18.69 -4.86 5.13
N GLN A 482 19.23 -3.64 5.12
CA GLN A 482 20.68 -3.41 5.13
C GLN A 482 21.37 -3.97 6.37
N GLN A 483 20.68 -4.03 7.52
CA GLN A 483 21.17 -4.66 8.75
C GLN A 483 21.35 -6.20 8.66
N GLU A 484 20.89 -6.85 7.58
CA GLU A 484 21.15 -8.27 7.29
C GLU A 484 22.57 -8.48 6.75
N GLY A 485 22.97 -7.67 5.76
CA GLY A 485 24.26 -7.83 5.09
C GLY A 485 25.46 -7.58 6.00
N ALA A 486 25.31 -6.70 7.00
CA ALA A 486 26.39 -6.35 7.94
C ALA A 486 26.63 -7.39 9.06
N ARG A 487 25.84 -8.47 9.14
CA ARG A 487 26.04 -9.57 10.12
C ARG A 487 26.64 -10.83 9.50
N ASP A 488 26.62 -10.94 8.17
CA ASP A 488 27.14 -12.09 7.42
C ASP A 488 28.54 -11.84 6.81
N GLU A 489 29.14 -10.68 7.09
CA GLU A 489 30.57 -10.35 6.90
C GLU A 489 31.26 -10.26 8.26
#